data_AF-A0AAD8PGS3-F1
#
_entry.id   AF-A0AAD8PGS3-F1
#
_cell.length_a   1.000
_cell.length_b   1.000
_cell.length_c   1.000
_cell.angle_alpha   90.00
_cell.angle_beta   90.00
_cell.angle_gamma   90.00
#
_symmetry.space_group_name_H-M   'P 1'
#
loop_
_entity.id
_entity.type
_entity.pdbx_description
1 polymer ?
#
loop_
_entity_poly.entity_id
_entity_poly.type
_entity_poly.pdbx_seq_one_letter_code
_entity_poly.pdbx_strand_id
1 'polypeptide(L)'
;MDKEKMLLWDYLWSYMKTLLCLQEIHELDFRANLEEMQHKTLGFCLALDESLDEYQLKGDLLVFKKMMVVYFHKSNYEMLQSQEVEKMVKYIIAQLDFVERVPEREFRYASFMWPELDHYVSCK
;
A
#
# COMPACT_ATOMS: atom_id res chain seq x y z
N MET A 1 -23.77 -20.59 6.62
CA MET A 1 -23.90 -19.20 6.12
C MET A 1 -22.60 -18.92 5.40
N ASP A 2 -22.56 -19.20 4.10
CA ASP A 2 -21.39 -18.94 3.28
C ASP A 2 -21.12 -17.44 3.33
N LYS A 3 -20.04 -17.04 4.00
CA LYS A 3 -19.50 -15.70 3.81
C LYS A 3 -19.05 -15.68 2.35
N GLU A 4 -19.82 -15.01 1.49
CA GLU A 4 -19.37 -14.71 0.13
C GLU A 4 -17.91 -14.25 0.22
N LYS A 5 -17.05 -14.93 -0.54
CA LYS A 5 -15.66 -14.50 -0.67
C LYS A 5 -15.69 -13.14 -1.36
N MET A 6 -15.69 -12.10 -0.54
CA MET A 6 -15.63 -10.72 -1.00
C MET A 6 -14.28 -10.52 -1.69
N LEU A 7 -14.29 -9.99 -2.91
CA LEU A 7 -13.06 -9.63 -3.58
C LEU A 7 -12.38 -8.51 -2.78
N LEU A 8 -11.05 -8.46 -2.79
CA LEU A 8 -10.29 -7.42 -2.08
C LEU A 8 -10.79 -6.01 -2.46
N TRP A 9 -11.17 -5.81 -3.72
CA TRP A 9 -11.71 -4.55 -4.22
C TRP A 9 -13.07 -4.18 -3.64
N ASP A 10 -13.95 -5.15 -3.39
CA ASP A 10 -15.26 -4.91 -2.76
C ASP A 10 -15.10 -4.56 -1.28
N TYR A 11 -14.12 -5.18 -0.61
CA TYR A 11 -13.75 -4.84 0.76
C TYR A 11 -13.19 -3.42 0.84
N LEU A 12 -12.26 -3.08 -0.06
CA LEU A 12 -11.70 -1.73 -0.17
C LEU A 12 -12.79 -0.68 -0.44
N TRP A 13 -13.73 -0.97 -1.35
CA TRP A 13 -14.87 -0.09 -1.62
C TRP A 13 -15.70 0.18 -0.37
N SER A 14 -16.06 -0.88 0.35
CA SER A 14 -16.85 -0.78 1.59
C SER A 14 -16.10 0.00 2.69
N TYR A 15 -14.79 -0.22 2.79
CA TYR A 15 -13.93 0.51 3.71
C TYR A 15 -13.82 2.00 3.35
N MET A 16 -13.59 2.34 2.08
CA MET A 16 -13.55 3.73 1.60
C MET A 16 -14.88 4.45 1.86
N LYS A 17 -16.01 3.78 1.63
CA LYS A 17 -17.34 4.32 1.95
C LYS A 17 -17.46 4.64 3.44
N THR A 18 -16.97 3.76 4.30
CA THR A 18 -16.94 3.97 5.75
C THR A 18 -16.10 5.21 6.10
N LEU A 19 -14.94 5.41 5.46
CA LEU A 19 -14.12 6.61 5.66
C LEU A 19 -14.85 7.89 5.26
N LEU A 20 -15.58 7.89 4.14
CA LEU A 20 -16.38 9.04 3.71
C LEU A 20 -17.50 9.37 4.70
N CYS A 21 -18.17 8.35 5.24
CA CYS A 21 -19.15 8.55 6.32
C CYS A 21 -18.52 9.19 7.56
N LEU A 22 -17.33 8.72 7.97
CA LEU A 22 -16.60 9.29 9.11
C LEU A 22 -16.13 10.72 8.88
N GLN A 23 -15.94 11.11 7.63
CA GLN A 23 -15.59 12.48 7.22
C GLN A 23 -16.83 13.38 7.02
N GLU A 24 -18.03 12.88 7.32
CA GLU A 24 -19.30 13.60 7.16
C GLU A 24 -19.52 14.12 5.73
N ILE A 25 -18.95 13.44 4.73
CA ILE A 25 -19.19 13.74 3.32
C ILE A 25 -20.66 13.48 3.01
N HIS A 26 -21.27 14.35 2.21
CA HIS A 26 -22.67 14.19 1.85
C HIS A 26 -22.86 12.98 0.91
N GLU A 27 -23.93 12.20 1.10
CA GLU A 27 -24.16 10.96 0.32
C GLU A 27 -24.21 11.19 -1.19
N LEU A 28 -24.71 12.36 -1.62
CA LEU A 28 -24.75 12.75 -3.04
C LEU A 28 -23.36 12.81 -3.68
N ASP A 29 -22.32 13.06 -2.89
CA ASP A 29 -20.93 13.15 -3.36
C ASP A 29 -20.18 11.82 -3.23
N PHE A 30 -20.78 10.78 -2.63
CA PHE A 30 -20.11 9.51 -2.36
C PHE A 30 -19.57 8.87 -3.62
N ARG A 31 -20.37 8.83 -4.69
CA ARG A 31 -19.98 8.12 -5.90
C ARG A 31 -18.69 8.71 -6.49
N ALA A 32 -18.64 10.02 -6.67
CA ALA A 32 -17.47 10.69 -7.22
C ALA A 32 -16.23 10.50 -6.32
N ASN A 33 -16.39 10.65 -5.00
CA ASN A 33 -15.30 10.45 -4.06
C ASN A 33 -14.79 8.99 -4.03
N LEU A 34 -15.70 8.00 -4.07
CA LEU A 34 -15.32 6.59 -4.10
C LEU A 34 -14.58 6.22 -5.39
N GLU A 35 -15.07 6.68 -6.54
CA GLU A 35 -14.40 6.50 -7.83
C GLU A 35 -13.00 7.15 -7.81
N GLU A 36 -12.87 8.35 -7.26
CA GLU A 36 -11.58 9.04 -7.12
C GLU A 36 -10.61 8.30 -6.17
N MET A 37 -11.09 7.84 -5.01
CA MET A 37 -10.28 7.07 -4.04
C MET A 37 -9.80 5.75 -4.66
N GLN A 38 -10.66 5.05 -5.39
CA GLN A 38 -10.26 3.83 -6.12
C GLN A 38 -9.22 4.14 -7.20
N HIS A 39 -9.42 5.19 -7.98
CA HIS A 39 -8.48 5.59 -9.03
C HIS A 39 -7.10 5.93 -8.45
N LYS A 40 -7.05 6.70 -7.36
CA LYS A 40 -5.81 7.02 -6.65
C LYS A 40 -5.13 5.78 -6.06
N THR A 41 -5.92 4.86 -5.51
CA THR A 41 -5.41 3.60 -4.95
C THR A 41 -4.78 2.73 -6.04
N LEU A 42 -5.46 2.58 -7.19
CA LEU A 42 -4.92 1.86 -8.33
C LEU A 42 -3.64 2.52 -8.87
N GLY A 43 -3.65 3.84 -9.04
CA GLY A 43 -2.47 4.59 -9.49
C GLY A 43 -1.27 4.41 -8.56
N PHE A 44 -1.51 4.38 -7.25
CA PHE A 44 -0.47 4.08 -6.26
C PHE A 44 0.07 2.65 -6.42
N CYS A 45 -0.81 1.64 -6.54
CA CYS A 45 -0.40 0.25 -6.71
C CYS A 45 0.44 0.06 -7.98
N LEU A 46 0.06 0.68 -9.11
CA LEU A 46 0.81 0.60 -10.36
C LEU A 46 2.18 1.28 -10.24
N ALA A 47 2.23 2.48 -9.65
CA ALA A 47 3.50 3.18 -9.44
C ALA A 47 4.41 2.43 -8.46
N LEU A 48 3.84 1.71 -7.49
CA LEU A 48 4.56 0.83 -6.58
C LEU A 48 5.19 -0.34 -7.33
N ASP A 49 4.40 -1.05 -8.15
CA ASP A 49 4.85 -2.16 -8.98
C ASP A 49 6.03 -1.75 -9.89
N GLU A 50 5.85 -0.68 -10.66
CA GLU A 50 6.90 -0.14 -11.54
C GLU A 50 8.17 0.25 -10.78
N SER A 51 8.03 0.85 -9.59
CA SER A 51 9.17 1.26 -8.78
C SER A 51 9.92 0.08 -8.15
N LEU A 52 9.22 -1.01 -7.85
CA LEU A 52 9.80 -2.24 -7.34
C LEU A 52 10.53 -3.00 -8.45
N ASP A 53 9.97 -3.07 -9.66
CA ASP A 53 10.62 -3.64 -10.84
C ASP A 53 11.95 -2.90 -11.13
N GLU A 54 11.91 -1.57 -11.12
CA GLU A 54 13.11 -0.74 -11.28
C GLU A 54 14.16 -1.00 -10.19
N TYR A 55 13.73 -1.18 -8.94
CA TYR A 55 14.61 -1.56 -7.85
C TYR A 55 15.22 -2.96 -8.07
N GLN A 56 14.43 -3.95 -8.50
CA GLN A 56 14.93 -5.30 -8.77
C GLN A 56 15.92 -5.32 -9.94
N LEU A 57 15.70 -4.50 -10.97
CA LEU A 57 16.55 -4.43 -12.16
C LEU A 57 17.87 -3.66 -11.92
N LYS A 58 17.82 -2.55 -11.18
CA LYS A 58 18.96 -1.61 -11.06
C LYS A 58 19.61 -1.62 -9.67
N GLY A 59 18.95 -2.18 -8.66
CA GLY A 59 19.38 -2.13 -7.26
C GLY A 59 19.30 -0.74 -6.62
N ASP A 60 18.60 0.22 -7.25
CA ASP A 60 18.47 1.60 -6.77
C ASP A 60 17.04 1.90 -6.29
N LEU A 61 16.94 2.42 -5.06
CA LEU A 61 15.68 2.79 -4.42
C LEU A 61 15.21 4.21 -4.76
N LEU A 62 15.95 4.99 -5.54
CA LEU A 62 15.65 6.39 -5.81
C LEU A 62 14.25 6.60 -6.40
N VAL A 63 13.84 5.78 -7.37
CA VAL A 63 12.51 5.86 -8.00
C VAL A 63 11.42 5.54 -6.97
N PHE A 64 11.61 4.48 -6.20
CA PHE A 64 10.70 4.09 -5.12
C PHE A 64 10.55 5.18 -4.06
N LYS A 65 11.66 5.76 -3.59
CA LYS A 65 11.65 6.90 -2.64
C LYS A 65 10.93 8.12 -3.20
N LYS A 66 11.16 8.47 -4.47
CA LYS A 66 10.45 9.58 -5.13
C LYS A 66 8.95 9.32 -5.16
N MET A 67 8.54 8.09 -5.46
CA MET A 67 7.13 7.71 -5.47
C MET A 67 6.48 7.86 -4.08
N MET A 68 7.15 7.41 -3.00
CA MET A 68 6.69 7.65 -1.63
C MET A 68 6.50 9.14 -1.33
N VAL A 69 7.44 9.99 -1.76
CA VAL A 69 7.35 11.44 -1.56
C VAL A 69 6.15 12.05 -2.30
N VAL A 70 5.88 11.61 -3.54
CA VAL A 70 4.74 12.09 -4.32
C VAL A 70 3.42 11.72 -3.64
N TYR A 71 3.25 10.46 -3.23
CA TYR A 71 1.97 9.97 -2.69
C TYR A 71 1.72 10.35 -1.23
N PHE A 72 2.76 10.38 -0.39
CA PHE A 72 2.59 10.58 1.07
C PHE A 72 3.10 11.92 1.59
N HIS A 73 3.96 12.61 0.84
CA HIS A 73 4.57 13.87 1.29
C HIS A 73 4.30 15.06 0.37
N LYS A 74 3.21 15.01 -0.43
CA LYS A 74 2.75 16.11 -1.29
C LYS A 74 3.86 16.64 -2.21
N SER A 75 4.72 15.76 -2.72
CA SER A 75 5.86 16.11 -3.57
C SER A 75 6.92 17.00 -2.89
N ASN A 76 7.00 17.02 -1.55
CA ASN A 76 8.09 17.67 -0.84
C ASN A 76 9.38 16.83 -0.96
N TYR A 77 10.18 17.11 -1.98
CA TYR A 77 11.43 16.38 -2.25
C TYR A 77 12.53 16.57 -1.19
N GLU A 78 12.38 17.49 -0.24
CA GLU A 78 13.25 17.54 0.95
C GLU A 78 13.11 16.27 1.81
N MET A 79 11.95 15.63 1.78
CA MET A 79 11.67 14.38 2.48
C MET A 79 12.39 13.17 1.88
N LEU A 80 13.00 13.29 0.69
CA LEU A 80 13.62 12.17 -0.01
C LEU A 80 14.73 11.48 0.80
N GLN A 81 15.44 12.26 1.63
CA GLN A 81 16.49 11.79 2.53
C GLN A 81 16.03 11.65 3.99
N SER A 82 14.73 11.81 4.25
CA SER A 82 14.17 11.68 5.58
C SER A 82 14.21 10.23 6.06
N GLN A 83 14.36 10.04 7.38
CA GLN A 83 14.25 8.72 7.99
C GLN A 83 12.85 8.11 7.80
N GLU A 84 11.81 8.93 7.66
CA GLU A 84 10.44 8.46 7.47
C GLU A 84 10.28 7.73 6.13
N VAL A 85 10.75 8.36 5.04
CA VAL A 85 10.74 7.73 3.70
C VAL A 85 11.61 6.49 3.67
N GLU A 86 12.79 6.54 4.31
CA GLU A 86 13.69 5.37 4.41
C GLU A 86 13.01 4.19 5.12
N LYS A 87 12.38 4.44 6.26
CA LYS A 87 11.67 3.40 7.02
C LYS A 87 10.48 2.84 6.25
N MET A 88 9.73 3.70 5.56
CA MET A 88 8.58 3.28 4.76
C MET A 88 9.00 2.37 3.60
N VAL A 89 10.05 2.74 2.87
CA VAL A 89 10.59 1.90 1.78
C VAL A 89 11.10 0.55 2.31
N LYS A 90 11.89 0.56 3.38
CA LYS A 90 12.38 -0.68 4.01
C LYS A 90 11.24 -1.57 4.47
N TYR A 91 10.20 -0.98 5.06
CA TYR A 91 9.02 -1.71 5.48
C TYR A 91 8.33 -2.39 4.30
N ILE A 92 8.09 -1.68 3.19
CA ILE A 92 7.40 -2.26 2.04
C ILE A 92 8.22 -3.40 1.41
N ILE A 93 9.54 -3.22 1.27
CA ILE A 93 10.43 -4.29 0.78
C ILE A 93 10.35 -5.52 1.68
N ALA A 94 10.40 -5.32 2.99
CA ALA A 94 10.27 -6.42 3.95
C ALA A 94 8.92 -7.15 3.84
N GLN A 95 7.83 -6.42 3.60
CA GLN A 95 6.51 -7.03 3.38
C GLN A 95 6.47 -7.83 2.08
N LEU A 96 7.09 -7.33 1.01
CA LEU A 96 7.20 -8.04 -0.26
C LEU A 96 8.00 -9.34 -0.09
N ASP A 97 9.20 -9.25 0.50
CA ASP A 97 10.07 -10.40 0.80
C ASP A 97 9.34 -11.45 1.66
N PHE A 98 8.50 -11.01 2.60
CA PHE A 98 7.67 -11.89 3.39
C PHE A 98 6.62 -12.61 2.52
N VAL A 99 5.84 -11.85 1.74
CA VAL A 99 4.77 -12.39 0.89
C VAL A 99 5.32 -13.41 -0.11
N GLU A 100 6.48 -13.15 -0.72
CA GLU A 100 7.15 -14.08 -1.65
C GLU A 100 7.52 -15.41 -1.00
N ARG A 101 7.71 -15.44 0.32
CA ARG A 101 8.07 -16.64 1.09
C ARG A 101 6.85 -17.37 1.67
N VAL A 102 5.66 -16.75 1.66
CA VAL A 102 4.44 -17.40 2.14
C VAL A 102 4.09 -18.57 1.21
N PRO A 103 3.92 -19.81 1.73
CA PRO A 103 3.50 -20.93 0.90
C PRO A 103 2.19 -20.63 0.17
N GLU A 104 2.10 -20.97 -1.12
CA GLU A 104 0.92 -20.66 -1.96
C GLU A 104 -0.41 -21.08 -1.31
N ARG A 105 -0.42 -22.25 -0.65
CA ARG A 105 -1.60 -22.75 0.06
C ARG A 105 -1.99 -21.80 1.20
N GLU A 106 -1.03 -21.36 2.02
CA GLU A 106 -1.29 -20.45 3.13
C GLU A 106 -1.75 -19.09 2.60
N PHE A 107 -1.09 -18.57 1.56
CA PHE A 107 -1.47 -17.32 0.92
C PHE A 107 -2.90 -17.35 0.37
N ARG A 108 -3.28 -18.42 -0.35
CA ARG A 108 -4.63 -18.60 -0.93
C ARG A 108 -5.74 -18.59 0.12
N TYR A 109 -5.45 -19.07 1.33
CA TYR A 109 -6.42 -19.11 2.43
C TYR A 109 -6.21 -18.00 3.47
N ALA A 110 -5.33 -17.03 3.19
CA ALA A 110 -4.93 -15.99 4.14
C ALA A 110 -4.53 -16.55 5.52
N SER A 111 -3.90 -17.74 5.52
CA SER A 111 -3.52 -18.48 6.72
C SER A 111 -2.08 -18.14 7.13
N PHE A 112 -1.79 -16.85 7.24
CA PHE A 112 -0.50 -16.32 7.68
C PHE A 112 -0.73 -15.11 8.58
N MET A 113 0.28 -14.74 9.38
CA MET A 113 0.26 -13.52 10.17
C MET A 113 1.23 -12.52 9.55
N TRP A 114 0.78 -11.28 9.39
CA TRP A 114 1.68 -10.20 9.02
C TRP A 114 2.74 -10.06 10.11
N PRO A 115 4.01 -9.98 9.73
CA PRO A 115 5.08 -9.90 10.70
C PRO A 115 5.15 -8.49 11.30
N GLU A 116 5.54 -8.40 12.57
CA GLU A 116 5.58 -7.11 13.28
C GLU A 116 6.59 -6.15 12.63
N LEU A 117 6.22 -4.87 12.52
CA LEU A 117 7.04 -3.80 11.95
C LEU A 117 8.45 -3.74 12.56
N ASP A 118 8.54 -3.93 13.87
CA ASP A 118 9.79 -3.88 14.62
C ASP A 118 10.76 -4.98 14.20
N HIS A 119 10.26 -6.10 13.65
CA HIS A 119 11.10 -7.19 13.17
C HIS A 119 12.00 -6.79 11.98
N TYR A 120 11.60 -5.79 11.18
CA TYR A 120 12.32 -5.39 9.97
C TYR A 120 12.96 -4.00 10.03
N VAL A 121 12.39 -3.10 10.83
CA VAL A 121 12.83 -1.69 10.88
C VAL A 121 13.90 -1.47 11.96
N SER A 122 14.11 -2.43 12.87
CA SER A 122 15.05 -2.32 13.99
C SER A 122 16.49 -2.78 13.70
N CYS A 123 16.79 -3.24 12.48
CA CYS A 123 18.17 -3.48 12.05
C CYS A 123 18.94 -2.14 11.96
N LYS A 124 19.67 -1.84 13.03
CA LYS A 124 20.64 -0.75 13.16
C LYS A 124 21.84 -0.92 12.26
#